data_AF-A0A7G2JWV8-F1
#
_entry.id   AF-A0A7G2JWV8-F1
#
_cell.length_a   1.000
_cell.length_b   1.000
_cell.length_c   1.000
_cell.angle_alpha   90.00
_cell.angle_beta   90.00
_cell.angle_gamma   90.00
#
_symmetry.space_group_name_H-M   'P 1'
#
loop_
_entity.id
_entity.type
_entity.pdbx_description
1 polymer ?
#
loop_
_entity_poly.entity_id
_entity_poly.type
_entity_poly.pdbx_seq_one_letter_code
_entity_poly.pdbx_strand_id
1 'polypeptide(L)'
;MLSLDNAFSDAEFNAFVKRIEDRLILLPKPLTFCCEPKLDGLAVSILYVNGELTQAATRGDGTTGEDITANIRTIRNVPLQLLTDNPPARLEVRGEVFMPHAGFERLNKYALEHNEKTFANPRNAAAGSLRQLDPNITSKRPLVLNAYGIGI
;
A
#
# COMPACT_ATOMS: atom_id res chain seq x y z
N MET A 1 -10.89 0.58 -6.58
CA MET A 1 -10.16 1.46 -5.65
C MET A 1 -10.18 2.89 -6.20
N LEU A 2 -10.60 3.88 -5.41
CA LEU A 2 -10.64 5.29 -5.85
C LEU A 2 -9.22 5.91 -5.90
N SER A 3 -9.10 7.06 -6.56
CA SER A 3 -7.95 7.96 -6.40
C SER A 3 -8.17 8.93 -5.25
N LEU A 4 -7.10 9.62 -4.83
CA LEU A 4 -7.15 10.72 -3.87
C LEU A 4 -6.80 12.02 -4.61
N ASP A 5 -7.64 13.04 -4.49
CA ASP A 5 -7.28 14.39 -4.91
C ASP A 5 -6.20 14.97 -3.99
N ASN A 6 -5.43 15.93 -4.49
CA ASN A 6 -4.33 16.54 -3.76
C ASN A 6 -4.64 17.99 -3.37
N ALA A 7 -4.03 18.44 -2.27
CA ALA A 7 -3.92 19.83 -1.90
C ALA A 7 -2.44 20.15 -1.66
N PHE A 8 -1.97 21.29 -2.15
CA PHE A 8 -0.58 21.73 -2.10
C PHE A 8 -0.41 23.03 -1.30
N SER A 9 -1.50 23.58 -0.76
CA SER A 9 -1.49 24.74 0.12
C SER A 9 -2.54 24.64 1.22
N ASP A 10 -2.30 25.37 2.33
CA ASP A 10 -3.26 25.46 3.43
C ASP A 10 -4.60 26.05 2.96
N ALA A 11 -4.59 26.96 1.98
CA ALA A 11 -5.81 27.52 1.40
C ALA A 11 -6.64 26.44 0.68
N GLU A 12 -6.01 25.56 -0.09
CA GLU A 12 -6.68 24.43 -0.76
C GLU A 12 -7.22 23.42 0.27
N PHE A 13 -6.46 23.14 1.33
CA PHE A 13 -6.91 22.26 2.41
C PHE A 13 -8.12 22.84 3.16
N ASN A 14 -8.07 24.13 3.53
CA ASN A 14 -9.20 24.81 4.17
C ASN A 14 -10.42 24.88 3.25
N ALA A 15 -10.23 25.04 1.95
CA ALA A 15 -11.33 24.97 0.98
C ALA A 15 -11.94 23.56 0.89
N PHE A 16 -11.14 22.50 1.02
CA PHE A 16 -11.64 21.13 1.14
C PHE A 16 -12.48 20.93 2.40
N VAL A 17 -12.01 21.40 3.56
CA VAL A 17 -12.78 21.36 4.82
C VAL A 17 -14.10 22.11 4.68
N LYS A 18 -14.07 23.32 4.13
CA LYS A 18 -15.28 24.12 3.88
C LYS A 18 -16.30 23.39 3.00
N ARG A 19 -15.86 22.71 1.93
CA ARG A 19 -16.76 21.91 1.07
C ARG A 19 -17.44 20.76 1.82
N ILE A 20 -16.80 20.19 2.84
CA ILE A 20 -17.42 19.18 3.71
C ILE A 20 -18.48 19.85 4.58
N GLU A 21 -18.14 20.95 5.25
CA GLU A 21 -19.04 21.70 6.12
C GLU A 21 -20.30 22.19 5.40
N ASP A 22 -20.14 22.72 4.18
CA ASP A 22 -21.23 23.24 3.36
C ASP A 22 -22.16 22.12 2.85
N ARG A 23 -21.70 20.86 2.81
CA ARG A 23 -22.43 19.72 2.20
C ARG A 23 -23.10 18.79 3.22
N LEU A 24 -22.59 18.73 4.44
CA LEU A 24 -23.18 17.91 5.50
C LEU A 24 -24.49 18.53 6.00
N ILE A 25 -25.56 17.72 6.07
CA ILE A 25 -26.86 18.15 6.62
C ILE A 25 -26.75 18.48 8.11
N LEU A 26 -25.99 17.67 8.86
CA LEU A 26 -25.69 17.88 10.27
C LEU A 26 -24.17 17.89 10.45
N LEU A 27 -23.62 19.06 10.76
CA LEU A 27 -22.18 19.23 11.00
C LEU A 27 -21.84 18.90 12.46
N PRO A 28 -21.08 17.83 12.74
CA PRO A 28 -20.58 17.55 14.08
C PRO A 28 -19.61 18.63 14.55
N LYS A 29 -19.57 18.87 15.87
CA LYS A 29 -18.64 19.80 16.51
C LYS A 29 -17.95 19.10 17.69
N PRO A 30 -16.66 18.73 17.58
CA PRO A 30 -15.76 18.98 16.45
C PRO A 30 -16.00 18.04 15.25
N LEU A 31 -15.61 18.48 14.04
CA LEU A 31 -15.43 17.60 12.88
C LEU A 31 -14.08 16.88 13.03
N THR A 32 -14.10 15.55 13.12
CA THR A 32 -12.91 14.72 13.35
C THR A 32 -12.33 14.18 12.05
N PHE A 33 -11.00 14.25 11.92
CA PHE A 33 -10.25 13.70 10.78
C PHE A 33 -9.31 12.58 11.26
N CYS A 34 -9.23 11.49 10.48
CA CYS A 34 -8.11 10.56 10.56
C CYS A 34 -6.99 11.10 9.67
N CYS A 35 -5.84 11.40 10.24
CA CYS A 35 -4.69 11.94 9.52
C CYS A 35 -3.59 10.88 9.46
N GLU A 36 -3.20 10.50 8.24
CA GLU A 36 -2.23 9.43 8.00
C GLU A 36 -1.12 9.92 7.08
N PRO A 37 0.14 9.47 7.28
CA PRO A 37 1.21 9.76 6.33
C PRO A 37 0.94 9.06 4.99
N LYS A 38 1.03 9.81 3.89
CA LYS A 38 0.95 9.25 2.54
C LYS A 38 2.28 8.60 2.18
N LEU A 39 2.38 7.28 2.35
CA LEU A 39 3.60 6.53 2.05
C LEU A 39 3.89 6.53 0.54
N ASP A 40 5.16 6.71 0.19
CA ASP A 40 5.59 6.75 -1.21
C ASP A 40 5.99 5.34 -1.69
N GLY A 41 4.98 4.54 -2.05
CA GLY A 41 5.16 3.16 -2.46
C GLY A 41 4.28 2.76 -3.64
N LEU A 42 3.78 1.52 -3.57
CA LEU A 42 2.81 0.97 -4.50
C LEU A 42 1.57 0.49 -3.74
N ALA A 43 0.40 1.03 -4.11
CA ALA A 43 -0.87 0.61 -3.56
C ALA A 43 -1.22 -0.84 -3.95
N VAL A 44 -1.65 -1.61 -2.96
CA VAL A 44 -2.05 -3.02 -3.09
C VAL A 44 -3.38 -3.29 -2.39
N SER A 45 -4.02 -4.37 -2.82
CA SER A 45 -5.20 -4.95 -2.20
C SER A 45 -4.93 -6.41 -1.87
N ILE A 46 -5.27 -6.85 -0.66
CA ILE A 46 -5.06 -8.21 -0.15
C ILE A 46 -6.41 -8.75 0.32
N LEU A 47 -6.85 -9.84 -0.30
CA LEU A 47 -8.07 -10.53 0.08
C LEU A 47 -7.75 -11.66 1.05
N TYR A 48 -8.42 -11.63 2.18
CA TYR A 48 -8.51 -12.75 3.12
C TYR A 48 -9.91 -13.38 3.02
N VAL A 49 -9.97 -14.71 2.99
CA VAL A 49 -11.21 -15.48 3.04
C VAL A 49 -11.15 -16.38 4.27
N ASN A 50 -12.12 -16.23 5.17
CA ASN A 50 -12.10 -16.89 6.48
C ASN A 50 -10.75 -16.73 7.22
N GLY A 51 -10.13 -15.55 7.05
CA GLY A 51 -8.86 -15.20 7.67
C GLY A 51 -7.61 -15.68 6.94
N GLU A 52 -7.70 -16.53 5.92
CA GLU A 52 -6.55 -16.95 5.11
C GLU A 52 -6.33 -16.00 3.94
N LEU A 53 -5.09 -15.55 3.71
CA LEU A 53 -4.73 -14.77 2.53
C LEU A 53 -4.93 -15.63 1.28
N THR A 54 -5.86 -15.26 0.41
CA THR A 54 -6.16 -16.01 -0.83
C THR A 54 -5.62 -15.34 -2.08
N GLN A 55 -5.66 -14.01 -2.14
CA GLN A 55 -5.28 -13.24 -3.33
C GLN A 55 -4.70 -11.89 -2.93
N ALA A 56 -3.75 -11.38 -3.70
CA ALA A 56 -3.36 -9.99 -3.63
C ALA A 56 -3.13 -9.39 -5.03
N ALA A 57 -3.50 -8.12 -5.20
CA ALA A 57 -3.40 -7.43 -6.47
C ALA A 57 -2.80 -6.02 -6.31
N THR A 58 -2.14 -5.53 -7.36
CA THR A 58 -1.81 -4.10 -7.46
C THR A 58 -3.08 -3.27 -7.66
N ARG A 59 -3.06 -1.98 -7.31
CA ARG A 59 -4.19 -1.08 -7.62
C ARG A 59 -4.45 -0.96 -9.13
N GLY A 60 -3.40 -1.01 -9.96
CA GLY A 60 -3.47 -0.74 -11.39
C GLY A 60 -4.15 0.60 -11.70
N ASP A 61 -5.18 0.57 -12.55
CA ASP A 61 -6.00 1.75 -12.91
C ASP A 61 -7.12 2.06 -11.90
N GLY A 62 -7.24 1.26 -10.83
CA GLY A 62 -8.31 1.34 -9.84
C GLY A 62 -9.45 0.35 -10.09
N THR A 63 -9.54 -0.22 -11.28
CA THR A 63 -10.52 -1.25 -11.66
C THR A 63 -9.85 -2.59 -11.94
N THR A 64 -8.77 -2.58 -12.72
CA THR A 64 -7.96 -3.76 -13.09
C THR A 64 -6.56 -3.62 -12.53
N GLY A 65 -6.10 -4.66 -11.85
CA GLY A 65 -4.76 -4.78 -11.28
C GLY A 65 -4.04 -6.04 -11.76
N GLU A 66 -2.77 -6.16 -11.39
CA GLU A 66 -1.96 -7.36 -11.62
C GLU A 66 -2.01 -8.26 -10.40
N ASP A 67 -2.13 -9.58 -10.59
CA ASP A 67 -1.99 -10.56 -9.51
C ASP A 67 -0.53 -10.59 -9.02
N ILE A 68 -0.35 -10.32 -7.73
CA ILE A 68 0.94 -10.30 -7.05
C ILE A 68 0.90 -11.17 -5.79
N THR A 69 0.00 -12.15 -5.73
CA THR A 69 -0.24 -12.98 -4.54
C THR A 69 1.04 -13.66 -4.06
N ALA A 70 1.81 -14.28 -4.96
CA ALA A 70 3.05 -14.95 -4.62
C ALA A 70 4.09 -13.99 -4.00
N ASN A 71 4.18 -12.77 -4.53
CA ASN A 71 5.12 -11.75 -4.09
C ASN A 71 4.70 -11.12 -2.75
N ILE A 72 3.40 -10.91 -2.53
CA ILE A 72 2.87 -10.39 -1.27
C ILE A 72 3.11 -11.38 -0.12
N ARG A 73 2.98 -12.68 -0.37
CA ARG A 73 3.27 -13.74 0.62
C ARG A 73 4.72 -13.71 1.13
N THR A 74 5.65 -13.06 0.42
CA THR A 74 7.05 -12.95 0.87
C THR A 74 7.30 -11.76 1.80
N ILE A 75 6.34 -10.85 1.95
CA ILE A 75 6.49 -9.65 2.79
C ILE A 75 6.29 -10.03 4.25
N ARG A 76 7.35 -9.84 5.06
CA ARG A 76 7.43 -10.38 6.42
C ARG A 76 6.34 -9.91 7.39
N ASN A 77 5.86 -8.67 7.21
CA ASN A 77 4.82 -8.12 8.08
C ASN A 77 3.41 -8.30 7.51
N VAL A 78 3.24 -9.07 6.42
CA VAL A 78 1.94 -9.48 5.91
C VAL A 78 1.61 -10.85 6.49
N PRO A 79 0.57 -10.97 7.34
CA PRO A 79 0.18 -12.26 7.87
C PRO A 79 -0.45 -13.12 6.77
N LEU A 80 -0.12 -14.42 6.74
CA LEU A 80 -0.82 -15.37 5.86
C LEU A 80 -2.18 -15.78 6.42
N GLN A 81 -2.35 -15.69 7.74
CA GLN A 81 -3.58 -15.94 8.48
C GLN A 81 -3.83 -14.76 9.44
N LEU A 82 -5.05 -14.21 9.44
CA LEU A 82 -5.44 -13.17 10.38
C LEU A 82 -5.40 -13.69 11.82
N LEU A 83 -4.89 -12.86 12.73
CA LEU A 83 -4.78 -13.19 14.15
C LEU A 83 -6.13 -12.98 14.86
N THR A 84 -7.08 -13.87 14.63
CA THR A 84 -8.40 -13.88 15.27
C THR A 84 -9.05 -15.26 15.16
N ASP A 85 -9.81 -15.67 16.17
CA ASP A 85 -10.61 -16.89 16.13
C ASP A 85 -11.92 -16.71 15.33
N ASN A 86 -12.33 -15.46 15.08
CA ASN A 86 -13.56 -15.11 14.37
C ASN A 86 -13.25 -14.21 13.17
N PRO A 87 -12.57 -14.73 12.13
CA PRO A 87 -12.27 -13.93 10.95
C PRO A 87 -13.54 -13.61 10.15
N PRO A 88 -13.62 -12.45 9.49
CA PRO A 88 -14.67 -12.19 8.51
C PRO A 88 -14.67 -13.26 7.41
N ALA A 89 -15.85 -13.56 6.86
CA ALA A 89 -15.97 -14.48 5.71
C ALA A 89 -15.11 -14.00 4.54
N ARG A 90 -15.07 -12.69 4.31
CA ARG A 90 -14.18 -12.00 3.38
C ARG A 90 -13.72 -10.68 3.99
N LEU A 91 -12.46 -10.35 3.77
CA LEU A 91 -11.88 -9.06 4.13
C LEU A 91 -10.89 -8.63 3.06
N GLU A 92 -11.18 -7.52 2.38
CA GLU A 92 -10.21 -6.84 1.54
C GLU A 92 -9.41 -5.80 2.36
N VAL A 93 -8.12 -6.03 2.59
CA VAL A 93 -7.21 -5.06 3.21
C VAL A 93 -6.49 -4.27 2.12
N ARG A 94 -6.58 -2.93 2.19
CA ARG A 94 -5.90 -2.01 1.27
C ARG A 94 -4.74 -1.33 1.98
N GLY A 95 -3.61 -1.24 1.30
CA GLY A 95 -2.40 -0.70 1.89
C GLY A 95 -1.39 -0.25 0.85
N GLU A 96 -0.29 0.30 1.34
CA GLU A 96 0.85 0.71 0.55
C GLU A 96 2.03 -0.22 0.86
N VAL A 97 2.62 -0.81 -0.19
CA VAL A 97 3.90 -1.51 -0.09
C VAL A 97 5.02 -0.54 -0.43
N PHE A 98 5.97 -0.38 0.48
CA PHE A 98 7.10 0.53 0.32
C PHE A 98 8.41 -0.14 0.74
N MET A 99 9.52 0.54 0.43
CA MET A 99 10.87 0.11 0.81
C MET A 99 11.51 1.16 1.71
N PRO A 100 11.89 0.82 2.96
CA PRO A 100 12.63 1.72 3.83
C PRO A 100 13.96 2.15 3.20
N HIS A 101 14.43 3.37 3.50
CA HIS A 101 15.65 3.94 2.91
C HIS A 101 16.87 3.02 3.08
N ALA A 102 17.10 2.48 4.28
CA ALA A 102 18.21 1.56 4.50
C ALA A 102 18.13 0.29 3.63
N GLY A 103 16.91 -0.17 3.31
CA GLY A 103 16.69 -1.29 2.41
C GLY A 103 16.97 -0.94 0.96
N PHE A 104 16.52 0.24 0.53
CA PHE A 104 16.77 0.81 -0.79
C PHE A 104 18.28 0.99 -1.07
N GLU A 105 19.02 1.59 -0.14
CA GLU A 105 20.46 1.79 -0.27
C GLU A 105 21.21 0.46 -0.40
N ARG A 106 20.85 -0.55 0.42
CA ARG A 106 21.43 -1.90 0.30
C ARG A 106 21.13 -2.55 -1.04
N LEU A 107 19.90 -2.41 -1.54
CA LEU A 107 19.51 -2.96 -2.84
C LEU A 107 20.32 -2.33 -3.97
N ASN A 108 20.46 -1.00 -3.98
CA ASN A 108 21.26 -0.30 -4.98
C ASN A 108 22.75 -0.64 -4.89
N LYS A 109 23.29 -0.75 -3.67
CA LYS A 109 24.67 -1.19 -3.47
C LYS A 109 24.92 -2.59 -4.06
N TYR A 110 24.05 -3.54 -3.74
CA TYR A 110 24.12 -4.90 -4.30
C TYR A 110 24.04 -4.88 -5.83
N ALA A 111 23.11 -4.11 -6.41
CA ALA A 111 22.96 -4.01 -7.86
C ALA A 111 24.23 -3.46 -8.52
N LEU A 112 24.85 -2.42 -7.96
CA LEU A 112 26.12 -1.87 -8.46
C LEU A 112 27.26 -2.89 -8.41
N GLU A 113 27.40 -3.63 -7.31
CA GLU A 113 28.42 -4.66 -7.15
C GLU A 113 28.30 -5.80 -8.18
N HIS A 114 27.08 -6.04 -8.69
CA HIS A 114 26.79 -7.08 -9.68
C HIS A 114 26.58 -6.52 -11.11
N ASN A 115 26.86 -5.23 -11.35
CA ASN A 115 26.61 -4.54 -12.62
C ASN A 115 25.14 -4.64 -13.11
N GLU A 116 24.20 -4.71 -12.17
CA GLU A 116 22.76 -4.69 -12.43
C GLU A 116 22.21 -3.26 -12.40
N LYS A 117 21.00 -3.08 -12.94
CA LYS A 117 20.31 -1.80 -12.96
C LYS A 117 19.88 -1.38 -11.54
N THR A 118 20.25 -0.17 -11.14
CA THR A 118 19.80 0.47 -9.89
C THR A 118 18.42 1.13 -10.03
N PHE A 119 17.82 1.46 -8.89
CA PHE A 119 16.56 2.19 -8.81
C PHE A 119 16.80 3.66 -8.46
N ALA A 120 16.05 4.56 -9.10
CA ALA A 120 16.18 6.00 -8.89
C ALA A 120 15.64 6.48 -7.52
N ASN A 121 14.65 5.79 -6.96
CA ASN A 121 14.03 6.14 -5.68
C ASN A 121 13.36 4.91 -5.02
N PRO A 122 13.04 4.98 -3.72
CA PRO A 122 12.40 3.89 -2.99
C PRO A 122 11.04 3.45 -3.56
N ARG A 123 10.23 4.39 -4.08
CA ARG A 123 8.94 4.10 -4.73
C ARG A 123 9.11 3.13 -5.90
N ASN A 124 10.03 3.44 -6.80
CA ASN A 124 10.32 2.61 -7.97
C ASN A 124 10.96 1.28 -7.57
N ALA A 125 11.79 1.27 -6.53
CA ALA A 125 12.36 0.04 -5.98
C ALA A 125 11.29 -0.88 -5.41
N ALA A 126 10.32 -0.34 -4.66
CA ALA A 126 9.20 -1.11 -4.14
C ALA A 126 8.33 -1.66 -5.28
N ALA A 127 7.93 -0.82 -6.23
CA ALA A 127 7.10 -1.21 -7.36
C ALA A 127 7.76 -2.28 -8.24
N GLY A 128 9.05 -2.09 -8.57
CA GLY A 128 9.81 -3.06 -9.35
C GLY A 128 10.06 -4.37 -8.60
N SER A 129 10.26 -4.31 -7.28
CA SER A 129 10.45 -5.51 -6.44
C SER A 129 9.18 -6.34 -6.32
N LEU A 130 8.01 -5.70 -6.32
CA LEU A 130 6.72 -6.38 -6.16
C LEU A 130 6.17 -6.98 -7.47
N ARG A 131 6.73 -6.59 -8.61
CA ARG A 131 6.34 -7.09 -9.95
C ARG A 131 7.37 -8.05 -10.54
N GLN A 132 8.20 -8.68 -9.69
CA GLN A 132 9.11 -9.74 -10.13
C GLN A 132 8.30 -10.99 -10.49
N LEU A 133 8.69 -11.67 -11.57
CA LEU A 133 8.07 -12.93 -11.97
C LEU A 133 8.43 -14.07 -11.01
N ASP A 134 9.67 -14.06 -10.49
CA ASP A 134 10.13 -15.01 -9.48
C ASP A 134 9.98 -14.42 -8.07
N PRO A 135 9.08 -14.95 -7.22
CA PRO A 135 8.88 -14.47 -5.85
C PRO A 135 10.11 -14.66 -4.97
N ASN A 136 11.05 -15.56 -5.32
CA ASN A 136 12.31 -15.70 -4.60
C ASN A 136 13.16 -14.43 -4.70
N ILE A 137 13.03 -13.67 -5.80
CA ILE A 137 13.69 -12.37 -5.93
C ILE A 137 13.03 -11.37 -4.96
N THR A 138 11.69 -11.30 -4.94
CA THR A 138 10.94 -10.42 -4.03
C THR A 138 11.23 -10.72 -2.56
N SER A 139 11.38 -11.99 -2.19
CA SER A 139 11.66 -12.42 -0.81
C SER A 139 12.96 -11.84 -0.23
N LYS A 140 13.93 -11.51 -1.11
CA LYS A 140 15.21 -10.89 -0.74
C LYS A 140 15.11 -9.37 -0.62
N ARG A 141 13.99 -8.76 -1.04
CA ARG A 141 13.76 -7.32 -1.01
C ARG A 141 13.12 -6.94 0.34
N PRO A 142 13.63 -5.90 1.02
CA PRO A 142 13.11 -5.49 2.32
C PRO A 142 11.83 -4.64 2.16
N LEU A 143 10.78 -5.27 1.64
CA LEU A 143 9.46 -4.65 1.47
C LEU A 143 8.70 -4.66 2.79
N VAL A 144 7.86 -3.64 2.97
CA VAL A 144 6.98 -3.47 4.14
C VAL A 144 5.60 -3.04 3.64
N LEU A 145 4.55 -3.60 4.24
CA LEU A 145 3.17 -3.16 4.06
C LEU A 145 2.75 -2.20 5.19
N ASN A 146 2.02 -1.14 4.87
CA ASN A 146 1.20 -0.43 5.85
C ASN A 146 -0.25 -0.36 5.34
N ALA A 147 -1.19 -0.86 6.13
CA ALA A 147 -2.62 -0.79 5.80
C ALA A 147 -3.16 0.61 6.07
N TYR A 148 -4.05 1.10 5.20
CA TYR A 148 -4.71 2.41 5.34
C TYR A 148 -6.23 2.34 5.09
N GLY A 149 -6.76 1.17 4.70
CA GLY A 149 -8.16 1.07 4.35
C GLY A 149 -8.65 -0.36 4.22
N ILE A 150 -9.97 -0.45 4.14
CA ILE A 150 -10.71 -1.71 3.99
C ILE A 150 -11.56 -1.59 2.73
N GLY A 151 -11.71 -2.70 2.02
CA GLY A 151 -12.60 -2.84 0.87
C GLY A 151 -13.85 -3.64 1.21
N ILE A 152 -14.15 -4.64 0.37
CA ILE A 152 -15.36 -5.49 0.47
C ILE A 152 -15.27 -6.45 1.67
#